data_AF-W9G179-F1
#
_entry.id   AF-W9G179-F1
#
_cell.length_a   1.000
_cell.length_b   1.000
_cell.length_c   1.000
_cell.angle_alpha   90.00
_cell.angle_beta   90.00
_cell.angle_gamma   90.00
#
_symmetry.space_group_name_H-M   'P 1'
#
loop_
_entity.id
_entity.type
_entity.pdbx_description
1 polymer ?
#
loop_
_entity_poly.entity_id
_entity_poly.type
_entity_poly.pdbx_seq_one_letter_code
_entity_poly.pdbx_strand_id
1 'polypeptide(L)'
;MNRSPYVIIKWVLIVAILAVIVYAAGLFAADGQLLGVVVLGLIGLAILAVYATHRSIPAKYLLPGLIFFLAFQIWPAVFTGATAFTNWGDGHSLSKEESIQAITSSSVEEVQGKPRYALSVAVQARADVATASPVYILTDPQTKKVYAGTSEGLKELPPGDVTTNELGRVTAVKGYTILTGKQVNARSQELESFAVPTDGGAAIKKVGISEAFEGKPAATYDPKTDRITDTRPVAQGQPVKVYGPSNATWVNVADPTDKLPQGWKEGVGFKNFTTALTDPTLRSGFVKILLWNFVFAIMSVLTTFLLGLALALLFNDERLKGKGLMRALLVLPYALPGFVTALVWASMFNQQFGLINQTLGIDVDWLGNGTWAKVAILITNLWLGFPYMFIVCTGALQSIPGDVKEAAAIDGATGFRTIRSIIMPLVLVAVGPLLIASFAFNFNNFGLIFLMTEGGPFENNQSAIGSTDLLITYAYRLAFTSAAPNFGYAAAISIFIFMIVAVLSWIGFRQTKALEEVN
;
A
#
# COMPACT_ATOMS: atom_id res chain seq x y z
N MET A 1 52.98 -21.79 -8.21
CA MET A 1 52.04 -21.16 -7.26
C MET A 1 50.64 -21.68 -7.52
N ASN A 2 50.22 -22.75 -6.82
CA ASN A 2 48.86 -23.32 -6.95
C ASN A 2 47.86 -22.44 -6.22
N ARG A 3 47.23 -21.47 -6.92
CA ARG A 3 46.03 -20.82 -6.40
C ARG A 3 44.89 -21.85 -6.45
N SER A 4 44.30 -22.17 -5.30
CA SER A 4 43.24 -23.17 -5.25
C SER A 4 42.04 -22.75 -6.11
N PRO A 5 41.33 -23.68 -6.77
CA PRO A 5 40.22 -23.39 -7.68
C PRO A 5 39.12 -22.52 -7.05
N TYR A 6 38.98 -22.60 -5.72
CA TYR A 6 38.04 -21.80 -4.93
C TYR A 6 38.27 -20.29 -5.01
N VAL A 7 39.53 -19.85 -5.14
CA VAL A 7 39.85 -18.41 -5.25
C VAL A 7 39.36 -17.86 -6.59
N ILE A 8 39.49 -18.64 -7.66
CA ILE A 8 39.03 -18.27 -9.00
C ILE A 8 37.51 -18.18 -9.01
N ILE A 9 36.82 -19.21 -8.52
CA ILE A 9 35.35 -19.26 -8.43
C ILE A 9 34.82 -18.06 -7.64
N LYS A 10 35.42 -17.75 -6.49
CA LYS A 10 35.05 -16.59 -5.66
C LYS A 10 35.09 -15.29 -6.46
N TRP A 11 36.19 -15.02 -7.17
CA TRP A 11 36.34 -13.79 -7.94
C TRP A 11 35.41 -13.74 -9.15
N VAL A 12 35.18 -14.87 -9.82
CA VAL A 12 34.19 -14.98 -10.90
C VAL A 12 32.80 -14.60 -10.40
N LEU A 13 32.38 -15.10 -9.24
CA LEU A 13 31.09 -14.77 -8.64
C LEU A 13 30.98 -13.29 -8.26
N ILE A 14 32.02 -12.71 -7.64
CA ILE A 14 32.05 -11.29 -7.29
C ILE A 14 31.93 -10.43 -8.55
N VAL A 15 32.72 -10.71 -9.59
CA VAL A 15 32.69 -9.96 -10.85
C VAL A 15 31.33 -10.10 -11.54
N ALA A 16 30.74 -11.30 -11.56
CA ALA A 16 29.42 -11.51 -12.14
C ALA A 16 28.34 -10.67 -11.42
N ILE A 17 28.34 -10.65 -10.08
CA ILE A 17 27.39 -9.85 -9.31
C ILE A 17 27.61 -8.36 -9.54
N LEU A 18 28.87 -7.89 -9.56
CA LEU A 18 29.18 -6.49 -9.84
C LEU A 18 28.78 -6.08 -11.25
N ALA A 19 28.94 -6.96 -12.24
CA ALA A 19 28.48 -6.70 -13.61
C ALA A 19 26.95 -6.51 -13.66
N VAL A 20 26.18 -7.33 -12.93
CA VAL A 20 24.73 -7.15 -12.80
C VAL A 20 24.38 -5.82 -12.14
N ILE A 21 25.09 -5.44 -11.07
CA ILE A 21 24.89 -4.16 -10.38
C ILE A 21 25.19 -2.98 -11.29
N VAL A 22 26.28 -3.02 -12.04
CA VAL A 22 26.67 -1.97 -13.00
C VAL A 22 25.67 -1.89 -14.15
N TYR A 23 25.21 -3.03 -14.67
CA TYR A 23 24.16 -3.06 -15.69
C TYR A 23 22.86 -2.43 -15.19
N ALA A 24 22.41 -2.82 -13.99
CA ALA A 24 21.22 -2.24 -13.36
C ALA A 24 21.39 -0.73 -13.10
N ALA A 25 22.56 -0.30 -12.62
CA ALA A 25 22.87 1.12 -12.43
C ALA A 25 22.85 1.89 -13.76
N GLY A 26 23.27 1.28 -14.87
CA GLY A 26 23.14 1.83 -16.21
C GLY A 26 21.69 2.06 -16.63
N LEU A 27 20.77 1.15 -16.27
CA LEU A 27 19.34 1.33 -16.50
C LEU A 27 18.80 2.53 -15.70
N PHE A 28 19.12 2.62 -14.40
CA PHE A 28 18.72 3.78 -13.58
C PHE A 28 19.31 5.10 -14.10
N ALA A 29 20.53 5.10 -14.62
CA ALA A 29 21.15 6.29 -15.18
C ALA A 29 20.47 6.73 -16.49
N ALA A 30 20.05 5.79 -17.34
CA ALA A 30 19.31 6.07 -18.57
C ALA A 30 17.96 6.74 -18.28
N ASP A 31 17.31 6.36 -17.19
CA ASP A 31 16.04 6.94 -16.72
C ASP A 31 16.24 8.23 -15.88
N GLY A 32 17.47 8.74 -15.75
CA GLY A 32 17.78 9.94 -14.97
C GLY A 32 17.68 9.77 -13.45
N GLN A 33 17.53 8.55 -12.95
CA GLN A 33 17.34 8.23 -11.53
C GLN A 33 18.66 8.11 -10.77
N LEU A 34 19.31 9.25 -10.52
CA LEU A 34 20.65 9.31 -9.90
C LEU A 34 20.74 8.60 -8.53
N LEU A 35 19.68 8.65 -7.73
CA LEU A 35 19.64 8.00 -6.42
C LEU A 35 19.80 6.47 -6.54
N GLY A 36 19.14 5.85 -7.52
CA GLY A 36 19.24 4.40 -7.77
C GLY A 36 20.68 3.99 -8.12
N VAL A 37 21.35 4.81 -8.94
CA VAL A 37 22.77 4.62 -9.30
C VAL A 37 23.67 4.64 -8.06
N VAL A 38 23.49 5.64 -7.20
CA VAL A 38 24.30 5.79 -5.97
C VAL A 38 24.09 4.61 -5.04
N VAL A 39 22.83 4.20 -4.81
CA VAL A 39 22.50 3.07 -3.93
C VAL A 39 23.12 1.77 -4.44
N LEU A 40 22.97 1.48 -5.74
CA LEU A 40 23.57 0.29 -6.36
C LEU A 40 25.10 0.32 -6.29
N GLY A 41 25.71 1.49 -6.51
CA GLY A 41 27.14 1.69 -6.34
C GLY A 41 27.63 1.38 -4.92
N LEU A 42 26.91 1.86 -3.90
CA LEU A 42 27.21 1.59 -2.49
C LEU A 42 27.08 0.09 -2.16
N ILE A 43 26.06 -0.59 -2.68
CA ILE A 43 25.90 -2.04 -2.52
C ILE A 43 27.07 -2.78 -3.18
N GLY A 44 27.45 -2.39 -4.40
CA GLY A 44 28.60 -2.97 -5.10
C GLY A 44 29.91 -2.80 -4.31
N LEU A 45 30.16 -1.61 -3.78
CA LEU A 45 31.31 -1.32 -2.93
C LEU A 45 31.30 -2.14 -1.64
N ALA A 46 30.14 -2.28 -1.00
CA ALA A 46 30.00 -3.10 0.21
C ALA A 46 30.29 -4.59 -0.07
N ILE A 47 29.79 -5.13 -1.18
CA ILE A 47 30.07 -6.49 -1.63
C ILE A 47 31.56 -6.67 -1.87
N LEU A 48 32.21 -5.75 -2.58
CA LEU A 48 33.65 -5.79 -2.82
C LEU A 48 34.42 -5.73 -1.49
N ALA A 49 34.13 -4.78 -0.61
CA ALA A 49 34.82 -4.60 0.65
C ALA A 49 34.73 -5.84 1.57
N VAL A 50 33.55 -6.47 1.64
CA VAL A 50 33.29 -7.61 2.52
C VAL A 50 33.78 -8.93 1.92
N TYR A 51 33.49 -9.19 0.65
CA TYR A 51 33.80 -10.48 0.05
C TYR A 51 35.20 -10.53 -0.56
N ALA A 52 35.78 -9.44 -1.06
CA ALA A 52 37.15 -9.47 -1.58
C ALA A 52 38.17 -9.69 -0.45
N THR A 53 37.93 -9.15 0.74
CA THR A 53 38.86 -9.24 1.87
C THR A 53 38.69 -10.51 2.71
N HIS A 54 39.75 -10.91 3.41
CA HIS A 54 39.74 -12.04 4.33
C HIS A 54 39.40 -11.65 5.78
N ARG A 55 39.35 -10.36 6.09
CA ARG A 55 39.29 -9.86 7.48
C ARG A 55 37.91 -9.94 8.13
N SER A 56 36.83 -9.66 7.39
CA SER A 56 35.49 -9.50 7.96
C SER A 56 34.62 -10.76 7.77
N ILE A 57 35.00 -11.87 8.40
CA ILE A 57 34.20 -13.12 8.35
C ILE A 57 32.75 -12.89 8.82
N PRO A 58 32.47 -12.23 9.96
CA PRO A 58 31.09 -12.00 10.40
C PRO A 58 30.26 -11.18 9.40
N ALA A 59 30.86 -10.17 8.76
CA ALA A 59 30.17 -9.32 7.79
C ALA A 59 29.69 -10.10 6.56
N LYS A 60 30.36 -11.19 6.19
CA LYS A 60 29.93 -12.05 5.06
C LYS A 60 28.59 -12.73 5.34
N TYR A 61 28.28 -13.02 6.60
CA TYR A 61 26.99 -13.60 6.98
C TYR A 61 25.90 -12.53 7.14
N LEU A 62 26.27 -11.34 7.62
CA LEU A 62 25.32 -10.26 7.88
C LEU A 62 24.95 -9.46 6.62
N LEU A 63 25.89 -9.25 5.69
CA LEU A 63 25.71 -8.33 4.56
C LEU A 63 24.49 -8.67 3.68
N PRO A 64 24.24 -9.93 3.27
CA PRO A 64 23.05 -10.25 2.49
C PRO A 64 21.76 -9.86 3.23
N GLY A 65 21.64 -10.26 4.50
CA GLY A 65 20.50 -9.92 5.35
C GLY A 65 20.32 -8.42 5.54
N LEU A 66 21.42 -7.68 5.70
CA LEU A 66 21.41 -6.23 5.83
C LEU A 66 20.93 -5.55 4.54
N ILE A 67 21.35 -6.02 3.36
CA ILE A 67 20.87 -5.48 2.08
C ILE A 67 19.35 -5.66 1.96
N PHE A 68 18.84 -6.87 2.24
CA PHE A 68 17.40 -7.13 2.22
C PHE A 68 16.65 -6.30 3.26
N PHE A 69 17.17 -6.18 4.47
CA PHE A 69 16.57 -5.35 5.51
C PHE A 69 16.51 -3.87 5.11
N LEU A 70 17.59 -3.33 4.55
CA LEU A 70 17.61 -1.94 4.10
C LEU A 70 16.65 -1.70 2.93
N ALA A 71 16.64 -2.60 1.94
CA ALA A 71 15.82 -2.45 0.74
C ALA A 71 14.33 -2.68 0.97
N PHE A 72 13.97 -3.67 1.79
CA PHE A 72 12.57 -4.11 1.93
C PHE A 72 11.92 -3.67 3.25
N GLN A 73 12.68 -3.25 4.26
CA GLN A 73 12.13 -2.76 5.52
C GLN A 73 12.41 -1.26 5.72
N ILE A 74 13.67 -0.83 5.62
CA ILE A 74 14.04 0.57 5.92
C ILE A 74 13.60 1.52 4.80
N TRP A 75 13.83 1.18 3.53
CA TRP A 75 13.45 2.05 2.42
C TRP A 75 11.94 2.33 2.36
N PRO A 76 11.03 1.34 2.43
CA PRO A 76 9.60 1.62 2.48
C PRO A 76 9.20 2.49 3.68
N ALA A 77 9.83 2.28 4.85
CA ALA A 77 9.58 3.11 6.03
C ALA A 77 10.04 4.57 5.82
N VAL A 78 11.21 4.78 5.24
CA VAL A 78 11.73 6.12 4.89
C VAL A 78 10.86 6.78 3.82
N PHE A 79 10.45 6.03 2.79
CA PHE A 79 9.56 6.52 1.73
C PHE A 79 8.20 6.95 2.30
N THR A 80 7.65 6.17 3.23
CA THR A 80 6.42 6.52 3.96
C THR A 80 6.65 7.76 4.79
N GLY A 81 7.77 7.84 5.52
CA GLY A 81 8.14 9.02 6.31
C GLY A 81 8.26 10.27 5.45
N ALA A 82 8.92 10.21 4.30
CA ALA A 82 9.02 11.33 3.37
C ALA A 82 7.65 11.74 2.79
N THR A 83 6.82 10.75 2.46
CA THR A 83 5.45 10.99 1.97
C THR A 83 4.59 11.74 2.99
N ALA A 84 4.78 11.48 4.29
CA ALA A 84 4.03 12.14 5.36
C ALA A 84 4.20 13.67 5.40
N PHE A 85 5.27 14.21 4.80
CA PHE A 85 5.53 15.66 4.70
C PHE A 85 5.02 16.28 3.39
N THR A 86 4.23 15.53 2.60
CA THR A 86 3.69 15.99 1.31
C THR A 86 2.15 16.01 1.33
N ASN A 87 1.54 16.75 0.41
CA ASN A 87 0.10 16.70 0.13
C ASN A 87 -0.29 15.57 -0.83
N TRP A 88 0.56 14.56 -1.04
CA TRP A 88 0.34 13.55 -2.07
C TRP A 88 -1.02 12.86 -1.90
N GLY A 89 -1.84 12.87 -2.95
CA GLY A 89 -3.22 12.41 -2.93
C GLY A 89 -4.20 13.53 -3.28
N ASP A 90 -5.49 13.21 -3.36
CA ASP A 90 -6.59 14.16 -3.55
C ASP A 90 -6.34 15.15 -4.70
N GLY A 91 -6.01 14.63 -5.89
CA GLY A 91 -5.70 15.45 -7.07
C GLY A 91 -4.27 16.01 -7.13
N HIS A 92 -3.43 15.77 -6.11
CA HIS A 92 -2.04 16.26 -6.02
C HIS A 92 -1.03 15.14 -6.29
N SER A 93 -1.12 14.51 -7.46
CA SER A 93 -0.20 13.45 -7.89
C SER A 93 0.83 13.91 -8.92
N LEU A 94 0.58 15.07 -9.55
CA LEU A 94 1.38 15.61 -10.64
C LEU A 94 2.38 16.65 -10.13
N SER A 95 3.44 16.91 -10.89
CA SER A 95 4.19 18.16 -10.77
C SER A 95 3.33 19.36 -11.22
N LYS A 96 3.79 20.58 -10.92
CA LYS A 96 3.07 21.79 -11.34
C LYS A 96 3.02 21.92 -12.86
N GLU A 97 4.10 21.59 -13.56
CA GLU A 97 4.14 21.60 -15.02
C GLU A 97 3.17 20.58 -15.62
N GLU A 98 3.15 19.35 -15.09
CA GLU A 98 2.23 18.30 -15.54
C GLU A 98 0.77 18.66 -15.22
N SER A 99 0.50 19.31 -14.09
CA SER A 99 -0.84 19.82 -13.75
C SER A 99 -1.32 20.86 -14.77
N ILE A 100 -0.48 21.83 -15.13
CA ILE A 100 -0.77 22.82 -16.16
C ILE A 100 -1.06 22.12 -17.49
N GLN A 101 -0.19 21.21 -17.90
CA GLN A 101 -0.34 20.46 -19.15
C GLN A 101 -1.64 19.66 -19.18
N ALA A 102 -1.99 18.98 -18.09
CA ALA A 102 -3.22 18.20 -17.96
C ALA A 102 -4.48 19.09 -18.02
N ILE A 103 -4.45 20.28 -17.41
CA ILE A 103 -5.57 21.23 -17.46
C ILE A 103 -5.73 21.79 -18.87
N THR A 104 -4.65 22.24 -19.51
CA THR A 104 -4.69 22.78 -20.87
C THR A 104 -5.13 21.71 -21.87
N SER A 105 -4.57 20.49 -21.81
CA SER A 105 -4.96 19.39 -22.71
C SER A 105 -6.40 18.92 -22.48
N SER A 106 -6.90 18.95 -21.24
CA SER A 106 -8.29 18.56 -20.95
C SER A 106 -9.31 19.59 -21.43
N SER A 107 -8.93 20.87 -21.49
CA SER A 107 -9.81 22.02 -21.80
C SER A 107 -10.15 22.27 -23.28
N VAL A 108 -9.80 21.36 -24.18
CA VAL A 108 -9.94 21.56 -25.62
C VAL A 108 -11.43 21.54 -26.04
N GLU A 109 -11.93 22.65 -26.59
CA GLU A 109 -13.32 22.80 -27.09
C GLU A 109 -13.39 22.74 -28.62
N GLU A 110 -14.50 22.20 -29.15
CA GLU A 110 -14.76 22.09 -30.59
C GLU A 110 -14.83 23.48 -31.23
N VAL A 111 -13.95 23.74 -32.20
CA VAL A 111 -14.01 25.00 -32.97
C VAL A 111 -15.19 24.89 -33.94
N GLN A 112 -16.24 25.69 -33.70
CA GLN A 112 -17.43 25.70 -34.55
C GLN A 112 -17.05 25.94 -36.03
N GLY A 113 -17.50 25.06 -36.92
CA GLY A 113 -17.30 25.15 -38.36
C GLY A 113 -16.14 24.35 -38.95
N LYS A 114 -15.30 23.68 -38.12
CA LYS A 114 -14.35 22.68 -38.62
C LYS A 114 -15.01 21.31 -38.77
N PRO A 115 -14.71 20.55 -39.83
CA PRO A 115 -15.30 19.24 -40.06
C PRO A 115 -14.68 18.18 -39.15
N ARG A 116 -15.47 17.16 -38.76
CA ARG A 116 -15.03 16.08 -37.87
C ARG A 116 -14.16 15.08 -38.62
N TYR A 117 -13.05 14.70 -38.00
CA TYR A 117 -12.17 13.64 -38.49
C TYR A 117 -12.81 12.28 -38.22
N ALA A 118 -12.70 11.35 -39.17
CA ALA A 118 -13.00 9.95 -38.87
C ALA A 118 -11.84 9.37 -38.03
N LEU A 119 -12.16 8.76 -36.89
CA LEU A 119 -11.19 8.26 -35.93
C LEU A 119 -11.18 6.73 -35.89
N SER A 120 -9.98 6.17 -35.92
CA SER A 120 -9.67 4.80 -35.48
C SER A 120 -8.56 4.84 -34.43
N VAL A 121 -8.81 4.30 -33.24
CA VAL A 121 -7.78 4.22 -32.18
C VAL A 121 -6.90 3.00 -32.46
N ALA A 122 -5.59 3.18 -32.40
CA ALA A 122 -4.61 2.15 -32.66
C ALA A 122 -3.46 2.17 -31.64
N VAL A 123 -2.64 1.13 -31.66
CA VAL A 123 -1.34 1.06 -30.98
C VAL A 123 -0.26 0.68 -32.00
N GLN A 124 1.02 0.87 -31.68
CA GLN A 124 2.10 0.38 -32.54
C GLN A 124 2.01 -1.14 -32.74
N ALA A 125 2.33 -1.61 -33.94
CA ALA A 125 2.27 -3.03 -34.26
C ALA A 125 3.15 -3.84 -33.30
N ARG A 126 2.60 -4.96 -32.80
CA ARG A 126 3.22 -5.88 -31.83
C ARG A 126 3.38 -5.32 -30.41
N ALA A 127 2.89 -4.12 -30.12
CA ALA A 127 2.81 -3.60 -28.76
C ALA A 127 1.61 -4.18 -28.01
N ASP A 128 1.69 -4.24 -26.67
CA ASP A 128 0.58 -4.70 -25.84
C ASP A 128 -0.59 -3.69 -25.88
N VAL A 129 -1.75 -4.17 -26.31
CA VAL A 129 -2.98 -3.39 -26.48
C VAL A 129 -3.46 -2.76 -25.17
N ALA A 130 -3.14 -3.35 -24.01
CA ALA A 130 -3.59 -2.84 -22.72
C ALA A 130 -2.74 -1.66 -22.20
N THR A 131 -1.45 -1.61 -22.55
CA THR A 131 -0.47 -0.72 -21.89
C THR A 131 0.25 0.23 -22.84
N ALA A 132 0.27 -0.06 -24.15
CA ALA A 132 0.94 0.78 -25.13
C ALA A 132 0.21 2.11 -25.35
N SER A 133 0.97 3.20 -25.54
CA SER A 133 0.43 4.53 -25.79
C SER A 133 -0.53 4.55 -26.99
N PRO A 134 -1.69 5.21 -26.87
CA PRO A 134 -2.67 5.25 -27.93
C PRO A 134 -2.19 6.12 -29.09
N VAL A 135 -2.62 5.75 -30.30
CA VAL A 135 -2.38 6.47 -31.55
C VAL A 135 -3.74 6.72 -32.20
N TYR A 136 -4.02 7.98 -32.55
CA TYR A 136 -5.23 8.33 -33.28
C TYR A 136 -4.97 8.28 -34.77
N ILE A 137 -5.60 7.34 -35.47
CA ILE A 137 -5.62 7.33 -36.94
C ILE A 137 -6.79 8.20 -37.37
N LEU A 138 -6.47 9.33 -38.01
CA LEU A 138 -7.39 10.41 -38.32
C LEU A 138 -7.51 10.56 -39.83
N THR A 139 -8.73 10.48 -40.36
CA THR A 139 -9.01 10.81 -41.77
C THR A 139 -9.64 12.19 -41.84
N ASP A 140 -9.02 13.10 -42.58
CA ASP A 140 -9.58 14.42 -42.87
C ASP A 140 -10.72 14.27 -43.91
N PRO A 141 -11.95 14.71 -43.59
CA PRO A 141 -13.09 14.56 -44.49
C PRO A 141 -12.99 15.39 -45.78
N GLN A 142 -12.24 16.51 -45.76
CA GLN A 142 -12.08 17.41 -46.90
C GLN A 142 -10.92 16.98 -47.81
N THR A 143 -9.75 16.71 -47.24
CA THR A 143 -8.55 16.36 -48.02
C THR A 143 -8.44 14.86 -48.30
N LYS A 144 -9.23 14.02 -47.61
CA LYS A 144 -9.15 12.55 -47.61
C LYS A 144 -7.78 11.99 -47.22
N LYS A 145 -6.89 12.84 -46.69
CA LYS A 145 -5.59 12.44 -46.15
C LYS A 145 -5.76 11.74 -44.82
N VAL A 146 -4.88 10.79 -44.54
CA VAL A 146 -4.85 10.02 -43.30
C VAL A 146 -3.61 10.39 -42.51
N TYR A 147 -3.78 10.64 -41.22
CA TYR A 147 -2.71 11.00 -40.31
C TYR A 147 -2.65 10.02 -39.14
N ALA A 148 -1.42 9.73 -38.68
CA ALA A 148 -1.16 9.11 -37.38
C ALA A 148 -0.88 10.23 -36.36
N GLY A 149 -1.80 10.39 -35.42
CA GLY A 149 -1.72 11.33 -34.32
C GLY A 149 -1.15 10.68 -33.07
N THR A 150 -0.03 11.21 -32.59
CA THR A 150 0.62 10.83 -31.34
C THR A 150 0.74 12.04 -30.42
N SER A 151 1.26 11.87 -29.20
CA SER A 151 1.58 13.00 -28.32
C SER A 151 2.63 13.97 -28.90
N GLU A 152 3.40 13.52 -29.90
CA GLU A 152 4.41 14.34 -30.59
C GLU A 152 3.82 15.15 -31.75
N GLY A 153 2.59 14.85 -32.19
CA GLY A 153 1.89 15.55 -33.26
C GLY A 153 1.32 14.64 -34.35
N LEU A 154 1.00 15.24 -35.49
CA LEU A 154 0.42 14.58 -36.67
C LEU A 154 1.50 14.17 -37.67
N LYS A 155 1.49 12.90 -38.09
CA LYS A 155 2.31 12.39 -39.20
C LYS A 155 1.41 11.89 -40.32
N GLU A 156 1.57 12.44 -41.53
CA GLU A 156 0.83 11.97 -42.71
C GLU A 156 1.23 10.52 -43.05
N LEU A 157 0.22 9.66 -43.26
CA LEU A 157 0.40 8.28 -43.66
C LEU A 157 0.26 8.16 -45.19
N PRO A 158 1.17 7.45 -45.87
CA PRO A 158 1.05 7.22 -47.30
C PRO A 158 -0.26 6.49 -47.65
N PRO A 159 -0.96 6.87 -48.73
CA PRO A 159 -2.24 6.23 -49.12
C PRO A 159 -2.14 4.71 -49.35
N GLY A 160 -0.97 4.20 -49.72
CA GLY A 160 -0.73 2.78 -49.95
C GLY A 160 -0.59 1.91 -48.69
N ASP A 161 -0.47 2.53 -47.51
CA ASP A 161 -0.30 1.84 -46.23
C ASP A 161 -1.60 1.75 -45.42
N VAL A 162 -2.72 2.24 -45.97
CA VAL A 162 -3.98 2.44 -45.25
C VAL A 162 -5.17 1.84 -46.02
N THR A 163 -6.01 1.07 -45.34
CA THR A 163 -7.29 0.58 -45.87
C THR A 163 -8.44 1.32 -45.20
N THR A 164 -9.30 1.98 -45.97
CA THR A 164 -10.49 2.71 -45.49
C THR A 164 -11.78 2.01 -45.89
N ASN A 165 -12.81 2.12 -45.06
CA ASN A 165 -14.18 1.71 -45.41
C ASN A 165 -14.95 2.83 -46.14
N GLU A 166 -16.19 2.55 -46.59
CA GLU A 166 -17.05 3.49 -47.33
C GLU A 166 -17.38 4.77 -46.55
N LEU A 167 -17.22 4.75 -45.22
CA LEU A 167 -17.43 5.90 -44.32
C LEU A 167 -16.13 6.70 -44.08
N GLY A 168 -15.05 6.39 -44.80
CA GLY A 168 -13.75 7.07 -44.65
C GLY A 168 -12.98 6.70 -43.38
N ARG A 169 -13.44 5.70 -42.62
CA ARG A 169 -12.76 5.21 -41.42
C ARG A 169 -11.73 4.15 -41.79
N VAL A 170 -10.56 4.27 -41.19
CA VAL A 170 -9.45 3.34 -41.42
C VAL A 170 -9.67 2.02 -40.68
N THR A 171 -9.59 0.90 -41.39
CA THR A 171 -9.79 -0.47 -40.86
C THR A 171 -8.50 -1.28 -40.80
N ALA A 172 -7.45 -0.88 -41.52
CA ALA A 172 -6.11 -1.43 -41.38
C ALA A 172 -5.05 -0.36 -41.73
N VAL A 173 -3.93 -0.36 -40.98
CA VAL A 173 -2.75 0.48 -41.26
C VAL A 173 -1.49 -0.35 -41.08
N LYS A 174 -0.56 -0.25 -42.02
CA LYS A 174 0.75 -0.90 -41.91
C LYS A 174 1.54 -0.30 -40.73
N GLY A 175 2.00 -1.16 -39.82
CA GLY A 175 2.77 -0.74 -38.64
C GLY A 175 1.93 -0.36 -37.41
N TYR A 176 0.60 -0.46 -37.48
CA TYR A 176 -0.29 -0.21 -36.34
C TYR A 176 -1.34 -1.32 -36.19
N THR A 177 -1.83 -1.52 -34.97
CA THR A 177 -2.94 -2.44 -34.67
C THR A 177 -4.14 -1.62 -34.20
N ILE A 178 -5.22 -1.65 -34.98
CA ILE A 178 -6.46 -0.90 -34.67
C ILE A 178 -7.24 -1.63 -33.57
N LEU A 179 -7.69 -0.87 -32.57
CA LEU A 179 -8.42 -1.38 -31.43
C LEU A 179 -9.91 -1.60 -31.76
N THR A 180 -10.48 -2.64 -31.15
CA THR A 180 -11.93 -2.88 -31.17
C THR A 180 -12.67 -1.92 -30.24
N GLY A 181 -13.97 -1.70 -30.45
CA GLY A 181 -14.76 -0.82 -29.59
C GLY A 181 -14.76 -1.22 -28.11
N LYS A 182 -14.68 -2.53 -27.81
CA LYS A 182 -14.55 -3.04 -26.43
C LYS A 182 -13.22 -2.62 -25.79
N GLN A 183 -12.13 -2.67 -26.54
CA GLN A 183 -10.80 -2.24 -26.07
C GLN A 183 -10.71 -0.73 -25.90
N VAL A 184 -11.33 0.05 -26.79
CA VAL A 184 -11.43 1.51 -26.68
C VAL A 184 -12.23 1.90 -25.43
N ASN A 185 -13.35 1.23 -25.15
CA ASN A 185 -14.15 1.48 -23.95
C ASN A 185 -13.43 1.09 -22.66
N ALA A 186 -12.66 0.00 -22.67
CA ALA A 186 -11.86 -0.40 -21.52
C ALA A 186 -10.76 0.63 -21.15
N ARG A 187 -10.37 1.48 -22.12
CA ARG A 187 -9.36 2.54 -21.96
C ARG A 187 -10.00 3.95 -21.97
N SER A 188 -11.28 4.08 -21.63
CA SER A 188 -12.02 5.35 -21.78
C SER A 188 -11.38 6.53 -21.05
N GLN A 189 -10.98 6.35 -19.78
CA GLN A 189 -10.37 7.41 -18.95
C GLN A 189 -9.05 7.94 -19.54
N GLU A 190 -8.19 7.05 -20.03
CA GLU A 190 -6.92 7.42 -20.67
C GLU A 190 -7.17 8.15 -22.00
N LEU A 191 -8.12 7.66 -22.80
CA LEU A 191 -8.44 8.26 -24.10
C LEU A 191 -9.18 9.60 -23.98
N GLU A 192 -9.79 9.90 -22.83
CA GLU A 192 -10.42 11.21 -22.55
C GLU A 192 -9.39 12.31 -22.25
N SER A 193 -8.27 11.95 -21.61
CA SER A 193 -7.15 12.85 -21.35
C SER A 193 -6.17 12.95 -22.53
N PHE A 194 -6.17 11.97 -23.44
CA PHE A 194 -5.32 11.96 -24.62
C PHE A 194 -5.77 12.97 -25.70
N ALA A 195 -4.84 13.82 -26.12
CA ALA A 195 -5.03 14.81 -27.17
C ALA A 195 -3.82 14.83 -28.11
N VAL A 196 -4.07 14.96 -29.42
CA VAL A 196 -3.01 15.03 -30.43
C VAL A 196 -2.75 16.50 -30.79
N PRO A 197 -1.56 17.05 -30.53
CA PRO A 197 -1.27 18.44 -30.86
C PRO A 197 -1.23 18.64 -32.39
N THR A 198 -1.72 19.79 -32.86
CA THR A 198 -1.68 20.22 -34.26
C THR A 198 -0.96 21.56 -34.42
N ASP A 199 -0.55 21.87 -35.65
CA ASP A 199 0.12 23.14 -35.96
C ASP A 199 -0.79 24.32 -35.61
N GLY A 200 -0.25 25.30 -34.87
CA GLY A 200 -0.98 26.50 -34.44
C GLY A 200 -1.66 26.41 -33.07
N GLY A 201 -1.29 25.43 -32.24
CA GLY A 201 -1.73 25.34 -30.83
C GLY A 201 -3.14 24.78 -30.63
N ALA A 202 -3.72 24.19 -31.68
CA ALA A 202 -4.92 23.37 -31.57
C ALA A 202 -4.54 21.92 -31.22
N ALA A 203 -5.53 21.15 -30.78
CA ALA A 203 -5.36 19.73 -30.51
C ALA A 203 -6.58 18.94 -30.97
N ILE A 204 -6.37 17.74 -31.47
CA ILE A 204 -7.42 16.83 -31.90
C ILE A 204 -7.80 15.92 -30.74
N LYS A 205 -9.09 15.91 -30.39
CA LYS A 205 -9.69 15.07 -29.36
C LYS A 205 -10.78 14.17 -29.93
N LYS A 206 -10.93 12.97 -29.37
CA LYS A 206 -12.01 12.07 -29.75
C LYS A 206 -13.38 12.61 -29.30
N VAL A 207 -14.41 12.34 -30.09
CA VAL A 207 -15.83 12.43 -29.72
C VAL A 207 -16.47 11.09 -30.02
N GLY A 208 -16.96 10.41 -28.98
CA GLY A 208 -17.46 9.05 -29.11
C GLY A 208 -16.35 8.04 -29.44
N ILE A 209 -16.66 7.09 -30.31
CA ILE A 209 -15.79 5.94 -30.65
C ILE A 209 -15.15 6.09 -32.04
N SER A 210 -15.73 6.93 -32.91
CA SER A 210 -15.41 6.96 -34.35
C SER A 210 -15.18 8.35 -34.92
N GLU A 211 -15.29 9.40 -34.12
CA GLU A 211 -15.08 10.78 -34.56
C GLU A 211 -14.02 11.45 -33.69
N ALA A 212 -13.36 12.46 -34.25
CA ALA A 212 -12.52 13.38 -33.52
C ALA A 212 -12.74 14.80 -34.05
N PHE A 213 -12.57 15.79 -33.20
CA PHE A 213 -12.62 17.20 -33.58
C PHE A 213 -11.28 17.85 -33.28
N GLU A 214 -10.92 18.84 -34.09
CA GLU A 214 -9.83 19.74 -33.80
C GLU A 214 -10.36 20.91 -32.97
N GLY A 215 -9.86 21.04 -31.76
CA GLY A 215 -10.26 22.07 -30.82
C GLY A 215 -9.11 22.98 -30.42
N LYS A 216 -9.44 24.15 -29.88
CA LYS A 216 -8.44 25.00 -29.21
C LYS A 216 -8.56 24.81 -27.70
N PRO A 217 -7.44 24.85 -26.94
CA PRO A 217 -7.51 24.86 -25.49
C PRO A 217 -8.31 26.07 -25.00
N ALA A 218 -9.42 25.82 -24.31
CA ALA A 218 -10.20 26.88 -23.67
C ALA A 218 -9.56 27.34 -22.34
N ALA A 219 -8.67 26.52 -21.75
CA ALA A 219 -7.83 26.90 -20.63
C ALA A 219 -6.40 27.18 -21.10
N THR A 220 -5.94 28.41 -20.90
CA THR A 220 -4.59 28.86 -21.25
C THR A 220 -3.82 29.29 -20.01
N TYR A 221 -2.56 28.88 -19.93
CA TYR A 221 -1.66 29.25 -18.83
C TYR A 221 -0.82 30.47 -19.22
N ASP A 222 -0.76 31.46 -18.32
CA ASP A 222 0.13 32.61 -18.44
C ASP A 222 1.31 32.48 -17.44
N PRO A 223 2.53 32.24 -17.92
CA PRO A 223 3.72 32.13 -17.07
C PRO A 223 4.07 33.42 -16.30
N LYS A 224 3.65 34.61 -16.77
CA LYS A 224 4.00 35.88 -16.11
C LYS A 224 3.17 36.14 -14.86
N THR A 225 1.90 35.77 -14.92
CA THR A 225 0.96 35.96 -13.81
C THR A 225 0.73 34.69 -13.01
N ASP A 226 1.28 33.55 -13.46
CA ASP A 226 1.12 32.22 -12.90
C ASP A 226 -0.37 31.86 -12.73
N ARG A 227 -1.14 32.06 -13.79
CA ARG A 227 -2.61 31.89 -13.79
C ARG A 227 -3.09 31.08 -14.98
N ILE A 228 -4.17 30.34 -14.75
CA ILE A 228 -4.91 29.62 -15.80
C ILE A 228 -6.19 30.39 -16.08
N THR A 229 -6.38 30.81 -17.32
CA THR A 229 -7.62 31.46 -17.78
C THR A 229 -8.45 30.48 -18.56
N ASP A 230 -9.65 30.20 -18.06
CA ASP A 230 -10.61 29.26 -18.62
C ASP A 230 -11.80 29.99 -19.26
N THR A 231 -11.95 29.84 -20.58
CA THR A 231 -12.99 30.47 -21.39
C THR A 231 -14.22 29.60 -21.61
N ARG A 232 -14.25 28.33 -21.16
CA ARG A 232 -15.40 27.42 -21.34
C ARG A 232 -16.73 28.01 -20.85
N PRO A 233 -16.79 28.74 -19.72
CA PRO A 233 -18.04 29.32 -19.24
C PRO A 233 -18.63 30.39 -20.18
N VAL A 234 -17.82 31.04 -21.02
CA VAL A 234 -18.27 32.08 -21.96
C VAL A 234 -19.26 31.53 -22.97
N ALA A 235 -19.08 30.28 -23.42
CA ALA A 235 -20.02 29.60 -24.30
C ALA A 235 -21.43 29.44 -23.68
N GLN A 236 -21.53 29.52 -22.34
CA GLN A 236 -22.77 29.40 -21.58
C GLN A 236 -23.27 30.77 -21.04
N GLY A 237 -22.70 31.88 -21.52
CA GLY A 237 -23.06 33.24 -21.08
C GLY A 237 -22.48 33.63 -19.71
N GLN A 238 -21.53 32.87 -19.18
CA GLN A 238 -20.85 33.14 -17.91
C GLN A 238 -19.51 33.85 -18.14
N PRO A 239 -19.00 34.63 -17.16
CA PRO A 239 -17.71 35.30 -17.29
C PRO A 239 -16.54 34.30 -17.34
N VAL A 240 -15.43 34.74 -17.94
CA VAL A 240 -14.16 34.01 -17.94
C VAL A 240 -13.73 33.72 -16.50
N LYS A 241 -13.30 32.48 -16.23
CA LYS A 241 -12.78 32.10 -14.93
C LYS A 241 -11.25 32.17 -14.95
N VAL A 242 -10.69 32.77 -13.91
CA VAL A 242 -9.23 32.88 -13.75
C VAL A 242 -8.84 32.15 -12.48
N TYR A 243 -7.98 31.15 -12.62
CA TYR A 243 -7.48 30.33 -11.53
C TYR A 243 -6.04 30.70 -11.21
N GLY A 244 -5.74 30.93 -9.93
CA GLY A 244 -4.40 31.17 -9.41
C GLY A 244 -3.96 30.09 -8.42
N PRO A 245 -2.65 29.97 -8.15
CA PRO A 245 -2.10 28.97 -7.26
C PRO A 245 -2.44 29.28 -5.80
N SER A 246 -2.96 28.30 -5.07
CA SER A 246 -3.17 28.39 -3.62
C SER A 246 -3.15 27.00 -2.98
N ASN A 247 -2.25 26.77 -2.02
CA ASN A 247 -2.06 25.49 -1.32
C ASN A 247 -1.97 24.28 -2.26
N ALA A 248 -1.10 24.37 -3.26
CA ALA A 248 -0.93 23.34 -4.28
C ALA A 248 -2.12 23.07 -5.23
N THR A 249 -3.17 23.88 -5.17
CA THR A 249 -4.35 23.75 -6.02
C THR A 249 -4.56 25.02 -6.85
N TRP A 250 -5.19 24.89 -8.01
CA TRP A 250 -5.65 26.05 -8.79
C TRP A 250 -7.03 26.48 -8.30
N VAL A 251 -7.11 27.68 -7.73
CA VAL A 251 -8.32 28.23 -7.10
C VAL A 251 -8.78 29.46 -7.88
N ASN A 252 -10.09 29.57 -8.12
CA ASN A 252 -10.65 30.71 -8.82
C ASN A 252 -10.45 31.99 -8.00
N VAL A 253 -9.92 33.02 -8.65
CA VAL A 253 -9.58 34.32 -8.03
C VAL A 253 -10.85 35.04 -7.54
N ALA A 254 -11.99 34.84 -8.20
CA ALA A 254 -13.27 35.46 -7.84
C ALA A 254 -14.08 34.62 -6.83
N ASP A 255 -13.89 33.30 -6.79
CA ASP A 255 -14.61 32.38 -5.91
C ASP A 255 -13.67 31.30 -5.35
N PRO A 256 -13.22 31.41 -4.09
CA PRO A 256 -12.32 30.43 -3.49
C PRO A 256 -12.89 29.01 -3.33
N THR A 257 -14.20 28.83 -3.50
CA THR A 257 -14.85 27.51 -3.45
C THR A 257 -14.74 26.75 -4.78
N ASP A 258 -14.53 27.46 -5.89
CA ASP A 258 -14.33 26.90 -7.22
C ASP A 258 -12.85 26.59 -7.45
N LYS A 259 -12.54 25.29 -7.49
CA LYS A 259 -11.17 24.77 -7.62
C LYS A 259 -11.08 23.81 -8.79
N LEU A 260 -9.96 23.84 -9.50
CA LEU A 260 -9.68 22.80 -10.48
C LEU A 260 -9.28 21.51 -9.77
N PRO A 261 -9.69 20.34 -10.29
CA PRO A 261 -9.43 19.05 -9.66
C PRO A 261 -7.96 18.61 -9.74
N GLN A 262 -7.18 19.17 -10.69
CA GLN A 262 -5.76 18.82 -10.88
C GLN A 262 -4.89 19.79 -10.10
N GLY A 263 -4.36 19.37 -8.96
CA GLY A 263 -3.34 20.12 -8.21
C GLY A 263 -1.92 19.66 -8.54
N TRP A 264 -0.95 20.11 -7.75
CA TRP A 264 0.42 19.59 -7.79
C TRP A 264 0.90 19.10 -6.44
N LYS A 265 1.81 18.14 -6.47
CA LYS A 265 2.48 17.63 -5.28
C LYS A 265 3.48 18.66 -4.77
N GLU A 266 3.40 18.98 -3.49
CA GLU A 266 4.33 19.86 -2.79
C GLU A 266 4.60 19.39 -1.36
N GLY A 267 5.67 19.92 -0.76
CA GLY A 267 5.96 19.72 0.65
C GLY A 267 5.05 20.59 1.52
N VAL A 268 4.33 19.99 2.46
CA VAL A 268 3.43 20.67 3.40
C VAL A 268 4.00 20.79 4.81
N GLY A 269 5.27 20.43 5.00
CA GLY A 269 5.91 20.40 6.31
C GLY A 269 5.13 19.52 7.30
N PHE A 270 4.82 20.06 8.48
CA PHE A 270 4.13 19.31 9.54
C PHE A 270 2.60 19.34 9.46
N LYS A 271 2.01 19.90 8.39
CA LYS A 271 0.55 20.11 8.28
C LYS A 271 -0.26 18.83 8.56
N ASN A 272 0.14 17.71 7.97
CA ASN A 272 -0.55 16.42 8.15
C ASN A 272 -0.54 15.96 9.63
N PHE A 273 0.59 16.15 10.33
CA PHE A 273 0.72 15.81 11.74
C PHE A 273 -0.10 16.74 12.63
N THR A 274 -0.09 18.05 12.35
CA THR A 274 -0.92 19.01 13.10
C THR A 274 -2.40 18.74 12.89
N THR A 275 -2.83 18.48 11.65
CA THR A 275 -4.23 18.16 11.34
C THR A 275 -4.73 16.94 12.11
N ALA A 276 -3.93 15.88 12.24
CA ALA A 276 -4.29 14.71 13.05
C ALA A 276 -4.56 15.04 14.53
N LEU A 277 -3.87 16.05 15.08
CA LEU A 277 -3.91 16.41 16.49
C LEU A 277 -4.86 17.57 16.82
N THR A 278 -5.08 18.48 15.88
CA THR A 278 -5.84 19.73 16.11
C THR A 278 -7.24 19.72 15.54
N ASP A 279 -7.51 18.97 14.46
CA ASP A 279 -8.84 18.91 13.87
C ASP A 279 -9.81 18.20 14.83
N PRO A 280 -10.86 18.86 15.34
CA PRO A 280 -11.74 18.27 16.36
C PRO A 280 -12.46 16.99 15.89
N THR A 281 -12.80 16.93 14.61
CA THR A 281 -13.52 15.81 13.99
C THR A 281 -12.58 14.62 13.85
N LEU A 282 -11.39 14.85 13.30
CA LEU A 282 -10.39 13.80 13.10
C LEU A 282 -9.78 13.34 14.43
N ARG A 283 -9.54 14.25 15.38
CA ARG A 283 -8.96 13.95 16.70
C ARG A 283 -9.88 13.07 17.53
N SER A 284 -11.17 13.39 17.59
CA SER A 284 -12.14 12.57 18.34
C SER A 284 -12.17 11.13 17.83
N GLY A 285 -12.16 10.98 16.51
CA GLY A 285 -12.04 9.69 15.84
C GLY A 285 -10.71 8.97 16.10
N PHE A 286 -9.60 9.66 15.92
CA PHE A 286 -8.25 9.14 16.14
C PHE A 286 -8.06 8.63 17.57
N VAL A 287 -8.53 9.37 18.59
CA VAL A 287 -8.41 8.96 20.00
C VAL A 287 -9.25 7.70 20.29
N LYS A 288 -10.46 7.60 19.73
CA LYS A 288 -11.31 6.42 19.87
C LYS A 288 -10.66 5.18 19.24
N ILE A 289 -10.14 5.32 18.01
CA ILE A 289 -9.40 4.26 17.32
C ILE A 289 -8.17 3.87 18.14
N LEU A 290 -7.38 4.85 18.60
CA LEU A 290 -6.17 4.61 19.37
C LEU A 290 -6.44 3.82 20.65
N LEU A 291 -7.49 4.20 21.40
CA LEU A 291 -7.89 3.49 22.61
C LEU A 291 -8.28 2.05 22.30
N TRP A 292 -9.10 1.84 21.25
CA TRP A 292 -9.46 0.51 20.81
C TRP A 292 -8.22 -0.29 20.34
N ASN A 293 -7.28 0.33 19.65
CA ASN A 293 -6.05 -0.32 19.19
C ASN A 293 -5.23 -0.88 20.36
N PHE A 294 -5.10 -0.11 21.45
CA PHE A 294 -4.48 -0.57 22.69
C PHE A 294 -5.26 -1.71 23.34
N VAL A 295 -6.57 -1.56 23.51
CA VAL A 295 -7.43 -2.59 24.11
C VAL A 295 -7.34 -3.88 23.31
N PHE A 296 -7.46 -3.81 21.98
CA PHE A 296 -7.37 -4.93 21.08
C PHE A 296 -6.02 -5.63 21.18
N ALA A 297 -4.91 -4.90 21.08
CA ALA A 297 -3.57 -5.48 21.15
C ALA A 297 -3.28 -6.12 22.51
N ILE A 298 -3.60 -5.43 23.62
CA ILE A 298 -3.39 -5.95 24.99
C ILE A 298 -4.25 -7.19 25.24
N MET A 299 -5.55 -7.12 24.94
CA MET A 299 -6.46 -8.25 25.14
C MET A 299 -6.09 -9.43 24.27
N SER A 300 -5.66 -9.20 23.04
CA SER A 300 -5.19 -10.24 22.13
C SER A 300 -3.97 -10.96 22.67
N VAL A 301 -2.93 -10.22 23.07
CA VAL A 301 -1.72 -10.81 23.64
C VAL A 301 -2.05 -11.54 24.94
N LEU A 302 -2.81 -10.91 25.84
CA LEU A 302 -3.15 -11.48 27.14
C LEU A 302 -3.94 -12.79 26.99
N THR A 303 -5.00 -12.80 26.20
CA THR A 303 -5.88 -13.97 26.06
C THR A 303 -5.18 -15.11 25.33
N THR A 304 -4.46 -14.83 24.24
CA THR A 304 -3.71 -15.85 23.49
C THR A 304 -2.56 -16.43 24.31
N PHE A 305 -1.85 -15.59 25.08
CA PHE A 305 -0.80 -16.05 25.98
C PHE A 305 -1.33 -16.89 27.12
N LEU A 306 -2.38 -16.46 27.81
CA LEU A 306 -2.98 -17.21 28.92
C LEU A 306 -3.50 -18.57 28.46
N LEU A 307 -4.23 -18.62 27.34
CA LEU A 307 -4.73 -19.88 26.78
C LEU A 307 -3.58 -20.77 26.30
N GLY A 308 -2.62 -20.19 25.56
CA GLY A 308 -1.46 -20.90 25.06
C GLY A 308 -0.60 -21.49 26.18
N LEU A 309 -0.35 -20.72 27.25
CA LEU A 309 0.38 -21.18 28.43
C LEU A 309 -0.40 -22.26 29.20
N ALA A 310 -1.70 -22.09 29.41
CA ALA A 310 -2.53 -23.07 30.09
C ALA A 310 -2.52 -24.43 29.36
N LEU A 311 -2.68 -24.40 28.04
CA LEU A 311 -2.54 -25.59 27.20
C LEU A 311 -1.11 -26.13 27.24
N ALA A 312 -0.08 -25.29 27.16
CA ALA A 312 1.31 -25.72 27.21
C ALA A 312 1.63 -26.47 28.52
N LEU A 313 1.19 -25.94 29.66
CA LEU A 313 1.31 -26.59 30.97
C LEU A 313 0.59 -27.95 31.00
N LEU A 314 -0.65 -28.01 30.49
CA LEU A 314 -1.44 -29.24 30.42
C LEU A 314 -0.75 -30.31 29.57
N PHE A 315 -0.28 -29.94 28.38
CA PHE A 315 0.34 -30.88 27.45
C PHE A 315 1.80 -31.21 27.78
N ASN A 316 2.42 -30.47 28.71
CA ASN A 316 3.76 -30.79 29.20
C ASN A 316 3.74 -31.86 30.31
N ASP A 317 2.60 -32.14 30.94
CA ASP A 317 2.47 -33.15 32.01
C ASP A 317 2.64 -34.58 31.46
N GLU A 318 3.66 -35.31 31.89
CA GLU A 318 4.00 -36.70 31.49
C GLU A 318 2.84 -37.69 31.58
N ARG A 319 1.87 -37.46 32.46
CA ARG A 319 0.73 -38.36 32.68
C ARG A 319 -0.28 -38.37 31.52
N LEU A 320 -0.27 -37.35 30.67
CA LEU A 320 -1.21 -37.25 29.55
C LEU A 320 -0.82 -38.22 28.42
N LYS A 321 -1.72 -39.13 28.03
CA LYS A 321 -1.51 -40.05 26.90
C LYS A 321 -2.01 -39.42 25.59
N GLY A 322 -1.43 -39.82 24.45
CA GLY A 322 -1.89 -39.35 23.13
C GLY A 322 -1.51 -37.90 22.78
N LYS A 323 -0.54 -37.30 23.49
CA LYS A 323 -0.12 -35.90 23.33
C LYS A 323 0.20 -35.49 21.90
N GLY A 324 0.82 -36.38 21.11
CA GLY A 324 1.22 -36.06 19.73
C GLY A 324 0.04 -35.64 18.86
N LEU A 325 -1.02 -36.44 18.83
CA LEU A 325 -2.22 -36.16 18.04
C LEU A 325 -2.95 -34.90 18.55
N MET A 326 -3.11 -34.78 19.87
CA MET A 326 -3.78 -33.61 20.46
C MET A 326 -3.01 -32.31 20.21
N ARG A 327 -1.68 -32.33 20.30
CA ARG A 327 -0.83 -31.17 19.96
C ARG A 327 -0.98 -30.79 18.49
N ALA A 328 -1.01 -31.78 17.59
CA ALA A 328 -1.21 -31.53 16.16
C ALA A 328 -2.56 -30.86 15.88
N LEU A 329 -3.64 -31.33 16.52
CA LEU A 329 -4.98 -30.74 16.40
C LEU A 329 -5.04 -29.29 16.94
N LEU A 330 -4.34 -28.99 18.04
CA LEU A 330 -4.30 -27.65 18.62
C LEU A 330 -3.53 -26.64 17.78
N VAL A 331 -2.57 -27.09 16.96
CA VAL A 331 -1.79 -26.23 16.07
C VAL A 331 -2.51 -25.95 14.74
N LEU A 332 -3.53 -26.76 14.40
CA LEU A 332 -4.28 -26.66 13.15
C LEU A 332 -4.84 -25.25 12.87
N PRO A 333 -5.38 -24.49 13.84
CA PRO A 333 -5.85 -23.12 13.59
C PRO A 333 -4.80 -22.19 12.99
N TYR A 334 -3.54 -22.32 13.43
CA TYR A 334 -2.42 -21.52 12.94
C TYR A 334 -1.85 -22.02 11.61
N ALA A 335 -2.10 -23.29 11.26
CA ALA A 335 -1.70 -23.86 9.98
C ALA A 335 -2.57 -23.39 8.80
N LEU A 336 -3.79 -22.91 9.07
CA LEU A 336 -4.68 -22.40 8.04
C LEU A 336 -4.29 -20.97 7.62
N PRO A 337 -4.44 -20.61 6.33
CA PRO A 337 -4.24 -19.24 5.89
C PRO A 337 -5.19 -18.27 6.59
N GLY A 338 -4.64 -17.29 7.30
CA GLY A 338 -5.42 -16.36 8.13
C GLY A 338 -6.53 -15.62 7.39
N PHE A 339 -6.35 -15.33 6.08
CA PHE A 339 -7.39 -14.65 5.30
C PHE A 339 -8.64 -15.51 5.09
N VAL A 340 -8.47 -16.82 4.80
CA VAL A 340 -9.58 -17.76 4.63
C VAL A 340 -10.31 -17.89 5.96
N THR A 341 -9.55 -18.06 7.03
CA THR A 341 -10.10 -18.18 8.38
C THR A 341 -10.92 -16.95 8.76
N ALA A 342 -10.41 -15.74 8.54
CA ALA A 342 -11.13 -14.50 8.88
C ALA A 342 -12.49 -14.42 8.16
N LEU A 343 -12.53 -14.74 6.86
CA LEU A 343 -13.77 -14.74 6.08
C LEU A 343 -14.77 -15.81 6.54
N VAL A 344 -14.28 -17.01 6.89
CA VAL A 344 -15.14 -18.07 7.44
C VAL A 344 -15.73 -17.66 8.79
N TRP A 345 -14.92 -17.06 9.68
CA TRP A 345 -15.43 -16.54 10.95
C TRP A 345 -16.45 -15.41 10.73
N ALA A 346 -16.20 -14.48 9.81
CA ALA A 346 -17.18 -13.44 9.46
C ALA A 346 -18.51 -14.04 9.00
N SER A 347 -18.48 -15.11 8.19
CA SER A 347 -19.67 -15.84 7.78
C SER A 347 -20.36 -16.55 8.95
N MET A 348 -19.60 -17.16 9.87
CA MET A 348 -20.14 -17.83 11.07
C MET A 348 -20.80 -16.86 12.05
N PHE A 349 -20.31 -15.62 12.11
CA PHE A 349 -20.87 -14.52 12.91
C PHE A 349 -22.04 -13.80 12.22
N ASN A 350 -22.46 -14.22 11.02
CA ASN A 350 -23.61 -13.58 10.38
C ASN A 350 -24.87 -13.66 11.26
N GLN A 351 -25.60 -12.55 11.40
CA GLN A 351 -26.76 -12.48 12.29
C GLN A 351 -27.87 -13.47 11.91
N GLN A 352 -28.20 -13.56 10.61
CA GLN A 352 -29.38 -14.27 10.12
C GLN A 352 -29.10 -15.75 9.82
N PHE A 353 -27.95 -16.02 9.19
CA PHE A 353 -27.60 -17.36 8.72
C PHE A 353 -26.29 -17.91 9.30
N GLY A 354 -25.69 -17.19 10.24
CA GLY A 354 -24.42 -17.58 10.85
C GLY A 354 -24.56 -18.81 11.75
N LEU A 355 -23.59 -19.71 11.63
CA LEU A 355 -23.55 -20.95 12.41
C LEU A 355 -23.60 -20.69 13.92
N ILE A 356 -22.98 -19.61 14.40
CA ILE A 356 -22.90 -19.31 15.85
C ILE A 356 -24.28 -18.99 16.43
N ASN A 357 -25.05 -18.12 15.77
CA ASN A 357 -26.41 -17.81 16.21
C ASN A 357 -27.33 -19.03 16.12
N GLN A 358 -27.28 -19.78 15.02
CA GLN A 358 -28.11 -20.96 14.82
C GLN A 358 -27.83 -22.08 15.83
N THR A 359 -26.56 -22.32 16.16
CA THR A 359 -26.17 -23.38 17.09
C THR A 359 -26.43 -23.02 18.54
N LEU A 360 -26.25 -21.75 18.92
CA LEU A 360 -26.50 -21.28 20.28
C LEU A 360 -27.96 -20.89 20.53
N GLY A 361 -28.78 -20.77 19.48
CA GLY A 361 -30.18 -20.34 19.58
C GLY A 361 -30.32 -18.87 20.01
N ILE A 362 -29.36 -18.02 19.64
CA ILE A 362 -29.32 -16.59 19.98
C ILE A 362 -29.45 -15.73 18.72
N ASP A 363 -29.92 -14.49 18.86
CA ASP A 363 -30.02 -13.51 17.77
C ASP A 363 -29.16 -12.28 18.11
N VAL A 364 -27.84 -12.48 18.07
CA VAL A 364 -26.88 -11.40 18.30
C VAL A 364 -26.43 -10.84 16.96
N ASP A 365 -26.54 -9.53 16.80
CA ASP A 365 -25.94 -8.82 15.67
C ASP A 365 -24.44 -8.64 15.90
N TRP A 366 -23.69 -9.70 15.60
CA TRP A 366 -22.26 -9.75 15.89
C TRP A 366 -21.44 -8.71 15.15
N LEU A 367 -21.79 -8.38 13.91
CA LEU A 367 -20.96 -7.51 13.06
C LEU A 367 -21.59 -6.13 12.84
N GLY A 368 -22.91 -5.98 13.01
CA GLY A 368 -23.61 -4.70 12.92
C GLY A 368 -23.63 -3.91 14.23
N ASN A 369 -23.41 -4.54 15.39
CA ASN A 369 -23.24 -3.85 16.67
C ASN A 369 -21.75 -3.64 17.01
N GLY A 370 -21.34 -2.40 17.32
CA GLY A 370 -19.94 -2.05 17.56
C GLY A 370 -19.28 -2.77 18.74
N THR A 371 -20.03 -3.13 19.78
CA THR A 371 -19.49 -3.89 20.92
C THR A 371 -19.33 -5.36 20.57
N TRP A 372 -20.34 -5.97 19.95
CA TRP A 372 -20.26 -7.38 19.56
C TRP A 372 -19.25 -7.62 18.44
N ALA A 373 -19.03 -6.65 17.56
CA ALA A 373 -18.02 -6.73 16.51
C ALA A 373 -16.61 -6.81 17.11
N LYS A 374 -16.35 -6.02 18.16
CA LYS A 374 -15.10 -6.09 18.94
C LYS A 374 -14.92 -7.46 19.61
N VAL A 375 -15.99 -8.01 20.18
CA VAL A 375 -15.97 -9.35 20.79
C VAL A 375 -15.71 -10.44 19.75
N ALA A 376 -16.40 -10.41 18.60
CA ALA A 376 -16.23 -11.36 17.51
C ALA A 376 -14.79 -11.37 16.97
N ILE A 377 -14.20 -10.19 16.79
CA ILE A 377 -12.80 -10.01 16.39
C ILE A 377 -11.85 -10.59 17.44
N LEU A 378 -12.06 -10.32 18.74
CA LEU A 378 -11.22 -10.86 19.81
C LEU A 378 -11.30 -12.39 19.90
N ILE A 379 -12.48 -12.98 19.73
CA ILE A 379 -12.67 -14.44 19.68
C ILE A 379 -11.91 -15.04 18.51
N THR A 380 -12.04 -14.45 17.33
CA THR A 380 -11.36 -14.92 16.12
C THR A 380 -9.84 -14.81 16.27
N ASN A 381 -9.36 -13.69 16.81
CA ASN A 381 -7.93 -13.50 17.04
C ASN A 381 -7.38 -14.44 18.11
N LEU A 382 -8.17 -14.73 19.16
CA LEU A 382 -7.81 -15.74 20.16
C LEU A 382 -7.63 -17.11 19.49
N TRP A 383 -8.58 -17.53 18.65
CA TRP A 383 -8.54 -18.80 17.92
C TRP A 383 -7.32 -18.92 17.00
N LEU A 384 -6.99 -17.84 16.27
CA LEU A 384 -5.83 -17.76 15.38
C LEU A 384 -4.49 -17.69 16.15
N GLY A 385 -4.46 -16.99 17.28
CA GLY A 385 -3.23 -16.61 17.97
C GLY A 385 -2.80 -17.55 19.10
N PHE A 386 -3.73 -18.26 19.76
CA PHE A 386 -3.38 -19.17 20.86
C PHE A 386 -2.40 -20.28 20.44
N PRO A 387 -2.43 -20.87 19.23
CA PRO A 387 -1.52 -21.95 18.89
C PRO A 387 -0.07 -21.49 18.77
N TYR A 388 0.16 -20.26 18.30
CA TYR A 388 1.49 -19.66 18.31
C TYR A 388 2.03 -19.56 19.74
N MET A 389 1.23 -19.00 20.66
CA MET A 389 1.62 -18.91 22.08
C MET A 389 1.79 -20.29 22.73
N PHE A 390 0.96 -21.26 22.36
CA PHE A 390 1.10 -22.64 22.80
C PHE A 390 2.45 -23.25 22.40
N ILE A 391 2.89 -23.09 21.14
CA ILE A 391 4.19 -23.57 20.66
C ILE A 391 5.34 -22.89 21.40
N VAL A 392 5.29 -21.55 21.48
CA VAL A 392 6.32 -20.73 22.14
C VAL A 392 6.45 -21.09 23.61
N CYS A 393 5.34 -21.15 24.35
CA CYS A 393 5.33 -21.54 25.76
C CYS A 393 5.77 -22.99 25.95
N THR A 394 5.43 -23.90 25.04
CA THR A 394 5.89 -25.30 25.12
C THR A 394 7.41 -25.38 25.00
N GLY A 395 8.01 -24.64 24.06
CA GLY A 395 9.47 -24.57 23.91
C GLY A 395 10.15 -23.96 25.16
N ALA A 396 9.60 -22.87 25.68
CA ALA A 396 10.09 -22.24 26.91
C ALA A 396 9.97 -23.15 28.14
N LEU A 397 8.88 -23.92 28.27
CA LEU A 397 8.71 -24.87 29.36
C LEU A 397 9.69 -26.06 29.28
N GLN A 398 10.11 -26.43 28.08
CA GLN A 398 11.08 -27.51 27.84
C GLN A 398 12.52 -27.10 28.12
N SER A 399 12.84 -25.80 28.05
CA SER A 399 14.17 -25.29 28.40
C SER A 399 14.39 -25.18 29.92
N ILE A 400 13.33 -25.27 30.73
CA ILE A 400 13.43 -25.23 32.20
C ILE A 400 14.02 -26.57 32.69
N PRO A 401 15.18 -26.56 33.37
CA PRO A 401 15.78 -27.76 33.95
C PRO A 401 14.82 -28.49 34.91
N GLY A 402 14.85 -29.83 34.89
CA GLY A 402 13.95 -30.67 35.70
C GLY A 402 14.22 -30.59 37.20
N ASP A 403 15.49 -30.42 37.58
CA ASP A 403 15.97 -30.28 38.96
C ASP A 403 15.32 -29.11 39.71
N VAL A 404 14.99 -28.01 39.03
CA VAL A 404 14.27 -26.87 39.63
C VAL A 404 12.86 -27.28 40.10
N LYS A 405 12.18 -28.15 39.34
CA LYS A 405 10.85 -28.65 39.72
C LYS A 405 10.94 -29.70 40.83
N GLU A 406 11.98 -30.53 40.81
CA GLU A 406 12.25 -31.51 41.87
C GLU A 406 12.60 -30.83 43.19
N ALA A 407 13.47 -29.81 43.18
CA ALA A 407 13.80 -29.01 44.35
C ALA A 407 12.55 -28.35 44.95
N ALA A 408 11.68 -27.78 44.11
CA ALA A 408 10.41 -27.20 44.57
C ALA A 408 9.50 -28.25 45.25
N ALA A 409 9.48 -29.49 44.74
CA ALA A 409 8.71 -30.58 45.34
C ALA A 409 9.29 -31.01 46.70
N ILE A 410 10.63 -31.04 46.83
CA ILE A 410 11.32 -31.30 48.10
C ILE A 410 11.00 -30.22 49.14
N ASP A 411 10.94 -28.95 48.73
CA ASP A 411 10.56 -27.80 49.56
C ASP A 411 9.05 -27.74 49.89
N GLY A 412 8.26 -28.72 49.44
CA GLY A 412 6.82 -28.80 49.70
C GLY A 412 5.98 -27.78 48.93
N ALA A 413 6.52 -27.21 47.84
CA ALA A 413 5.77 -26.29 47.00
C ALA A 413 4.61 -27.01 46.29
N THR A 414 3.40 -26.47 46.43
CA THR A 414 2.23 -26.97 45.71
C THR A 414 2.30 -26.64 44.23
N GLY A 415 1.60 -27.37 43.36
CA GLY A 415 1.64 -27.15 41.90
C GLY A 415 1.34 -25.71 41.48
N PHE A 416 0.38 -25.04 42.13
CA PHE A 416 0.10 -23.62 41.86
C PHE A 416 1.23 -22.70 42.31
N ARG A 417 1.86 -22.99 43.47
CA ARG A 417 3.03 -22.25 43.95
C ARG A 417 4.22 -22.43 43.00
N THR A 418 4.47 -23.65 42.52
CA THR A 418 5.49 -23.95 41.51
C THR A 418 5.22 -23.20 40.21
N ILE A 419 3.97 -23.16 39.73
CA ILE A 419 3.61 -22.39 38.53
C ILE A 419 3.87 -20.90 38.74
N ARG A 420 3.33 -20.30 39.80
CA ARG A 420 3.40 -18.85 40.02
C ARG A 420 4.80 -18.35 40.36
N SER A 421 5.54 -19.09 41.19
CA SER A 421 6.81 -18.62 41.76
C SER A 421 8.05 -19.07 40.99
N ILE A 422 7.95 -20.13 40.17
CA ILE A 422 9.11 -20.72 39.48
C ILE A 422 8.87 -20.72 37.97
N ILE A 423 7.84 -21.41 37.51
CA ILE A 423 7.64 -21.61 36.07
C ILE A 423 7.30 -20.28 35.37
N MET A 424 6.36 -19.51 35.91
CA MET A 424 5.88 -18.29 35.27
C MET A 424 7.00 -17.23 35.11
N PRO A 425 7.82 -16.92 36.13
CA PRO A 425 8.98 -16.04 35.96
C PRO A 425 9.95 -16.54 34.88
N LEU A 426 10.34 -17.82 34.91
CA LEU A 426 11.28 -18.39 33.95
C LEU A 426 10.74 -18.38 32.52
N VAL A 427 9.47 -18.72 32.33
CA VAL A 427 8.81 -18.65 31.02
C VAL A 427 8.76 -17.20 30.54
N LEU A 428 8.40 -16.23 31.40
CA LEU A 428 8.33 -14.82 31.02
C LEU A 428 9.67 -14.24 30.58
N VAL A 429 10.80 -14.70 31.12
CA VAL A 429 12.13 -14.32 30.61
C VAL A 429 12.30 -14.79 29.17
N ALA A 430 11.97 -16.05 28.88
CA ALA A 430 12.11 -16.61 27.55
C ALA A 430 11.12 -16.04 26.52
N VAL A 431 9.86 -15.80 26.92
CA VAL A 431 8.80 -15.37 25.99
C VAL A 431 8.59 -13.85 25.95
N GLY A 432 9.17 -13.08 26.86
CA GLY A 432 9.01 -11.62 26.96
C GLY A 432 9.22 -10.89 25.63
N PRO A 433 10.33 -11.12 24.90
CA PRO A 433 10.56 -10.54 23.58
C PRO A 433 9.47 -10.87 22.56
N LEU A 434 8.94 -12.10 22.63
CA LEU A 434 7.91 -12.61 21.74
C LEU A 434 6.53 -12.04 22.06
N LEU A 435 6.25 -11.72 23.33
CA LEU A 435 5.05 -11.00 23.74
C LEU A 435 5.04 -9.56 23.22
N ILE A 436 6.21 -8.88 23.25
CA ILE A 436 6.37 -7.53 22.70
C ILE A 436 6.16 -7.55 21.17
N ALA A 437 6.77 -8.53 20.49
CA ALA A 437 6.57 -8.73 19.05
C ALA A 437 5.09 -9.03 18.72
N SER A 438 4.42 -9.87 19.52
CA SER A 438 2.99 -10.16 19.38
C SER A 438 2.13 -8.92 19.60
N PHE A 439 2.49 -8.05 20.54
CA PHE A 439 1.80 -6.78 20.73
C PHE A 439 1.94 -5.88 19.50
N ALA A 440 3.16 -5.71 18.98
CA ALA A 440 3.43 -4.91 17.79
C ALA A 440 2.68 -5.43 16.55
N PHE A 441 2.59 -6.76 16.40
CA PHE A 441 1.80 -7.42 15.36
C PHE A 441 0.31 -7.13 15.52
N ASN A 442 -0.26 -7.34 16.72
CA ASN A 442 -1.70 -7.13 16.95
C ASN A 442 -2.11 -5.66 16.85
N PHE A 443 -1.25 -4.73 17.25
CA PHE A 443 -1.47 -3.28 17.07
C PHE A 443 -1.58 -2.87 15.58
N ASN A 444 -1.10 -3.72 14.67
CA ASN A 444 -1.12 -3.52 13.22
C ASN A 444 -1.85 -4.65 12.48
N ASN A 445 -2.79 -5.35 13.12
CA ASN A 445 -3.46 -6.50 12.53
C ASN A 445 -4.53 -6.09 11.49
N PHE A 446 -4.06 -5.51 10.38
CA PHE A 446 -4.88 -5.03 9.29
C PHE A 446 -5.74 -6.16 8.69
N GLY A 447 -5.13 -7.32 8.40
CA GLY A 447 -5.78 -8.39 7.67
C GLY A 447 -7.03 -8.93 8.38
N LEU A 448 -6.96 -9.15 9.69
CA LEU A 448 -8.12 -9.65 10.45
C LEU A 448 -9.29 -8.67 10.41
N ILE A 449 -9.02 -7.41 10.71
CA ILE A 449 -10.04 -6.36 10.83
C ILE A 449 -10.65 -6.06 9.47
N PHE A 450 -9.81 -5.89 8.44
CA PHE A 450 -10.26 -5.59 7.09
C PHE A 450 -11.15 -6.72 6.54
N LEU A 451 -10.77 -7.99 6.73
CA LEU A 451 -11.53 -9.12 6.18
C LEU A 451 -12.80 -9.45 6.95
N MET A 452 -12.86 -9.16 8.26
CA MET A 452 -14.05 -9.47 9.06
C MET A 452 -15.11 -8.36 9.05
N THR A 453 -14.67 -7.10 9.15
CA THR A 453 -15.59 -5.97 9.39
C THR A 453 -15.33 -4.78 8.48
N GLU A 454 -14.23 -4.78 7.71
CA GLU A 454 -13.74 -3.59 6.99
C GLU A 454 -13.62 -2.35 7.90
N GLY A 455 -13.39 -2.58 9.20
CA GLY A 455 -13.35 -1.56 10.26
C GLY A 455 -14.71 -1.14 10.83
N GLY A 456 -15.82 -1.59 10.26
CA GLY A 456 -17.19 -1.28 10.70
C GLY A 456 -17.57 -1.91 12.07
N PRO A 457 -18.82 -1.73 12.52
CA PRO A 457 -19.88 -0.91 11.91
C PRO A 457 -19.55 0.59 11.96
N PHE A 458 -20.15 1.37 11.06
CA PHE A 458 -19.99 2.82 11.00
C PHE A 458 -21.17 3.48 11.72
N GLU A 459 -20.92 4.04 12.90
CA GLU A 459 -21.95 4.64 13.74
C GLU A 459 -22.08 6.16 13.49
N ASN A 460 -23.25 6.73 13.81
CA ASN A 460 -23.48 8.19 13.90
C ASN A 460 -23.27 8.99 12.61
N ASN A 461 -23.66 8.48 11.44
CA ASN A 461 -23.48 9.12 10.13
C ASN A 461 -22.01 9.45 9.78
N GLN A 462 -21.04 8.85 10.48
CA GLN A 462 -19.62 9.02 10.20
C GLN A 462 -19.15 7.84 9.35
N SER A 463 -19.14 8.03 8.03
CA SER A 463 -18.66 7.00 7.08
C SER A 463 -17.13 6.84 7.08
N ALA A 464 -16.40 7.67 7.82
CA ALA A 464 -14.94 7.70 7.79
C ALA A 464 -14.26 6.81 8.84
N ILE A 465 -14.94 6.52 9.95
CA ILE A 465 -14.35 5.83 11.12
C ILE A 465 -15.33 4.80 11.62
N GLY A 466 -14.94 3.53 11.57
CA GLY A 466 -15.75 2.45 12.07
C GLY A 466 -15.40 2.07 13.50
N SER A 467 -16.31 1.37 14.16
CA SER A 467 -16.21 0.99 15.58
C SER A 467 -15.09 -0.01 15.86
N THR A 468 -14.63 -0.77 14.85
CA THR A 468 -13.55 -1.78 15.01
C THR A 468 -12.24 -1.40 14.32
N ASP A 469 -12.19 -0.22 13.68
CA ASP A 469 -10.99 0.27 13.01
C ASP A 469 -9.78 0.28 13.95
N LEU A 470 -8.65 -0.22 13.45
CA LEU A 470 -7.32 0.05 14.01
C LEU A 470 -6.73 1.25 13.25
N LEU A 471 -5.68 1.86 13.80
CA LEU A 471 -5.03 2.99 13.12
C LEU A 471 -4.55 2.62 11.71
N ILE A 472 -4.12 1.38 11.51
CA ILE A 472 -3.66 0.89 10.20
C ILE A 472 -4.81 0.71 9.20
N THR A 473 -5.99 0.24 9.62
CA THR A 473 -7.15 0.10 8.72
C THR A 473 -7.72 1.47 8.38
N TYR A 474 -7.72 2.40 9.33
CA TYR A 474 -8.08 3.80 9.08
C TYR A 474 -7.12 4.48 8.09
N ALA A 475 -5.80 4.34 8.27
CA ALA A 475 -4.80 4.88 7.33
C ALA A 475 -4.97 4.28 5.93
N TYR A 476 -5.23 2.97 5.84
CA TYR A 476 -5.50 2.31 4.56
C TYR A 476 -6.76 2.86 3.88
N ARG A 477 -7.87 3.02 4.62
CA ARG A 477 -9.14 3.55 4.10
C ARG A 477 -8.95 4.94 3.51
N LEU A 478 -8.21 5.80 4.21
CA LEU A 478 -7.87 7.14 3.77
C LEU A 478 -7.00 7.15 2.51
N ALA A 479 -6.07 6.20 2.38
CA ALA A 479 -5.17 6.11 1.23
C ALA A 479 -5.81 5.46 0.00
N PHE A 480 -6.79 4.56 0.14
CA PHE A 480 -7.22 3.72 -0.99
C PHE A 480 -8.74 3.58 -1.17
N THR A 481 -9.54 3.85 -0.14
CA THR A 481 -10.99 3.61 -0.19
C THR A 481 -11.81 4.91 -0.23
N SER A 482 -11.24 6.02 0.21
CA SER A 482 -11.86 7.33 0.12
C SER A 482 -12.01 7.79 -1.34
N ALA A 483 -13.11 8.48 -1.66
CA ALA A 483 -13.34 9.09 -2.98
C ALA A 483 -12.22 10.06 -3.39
N ALA A 484 -11.55 10.64 -2.39
CA ALA A 484 -10.34 11.44 -2.52
C ALA A 484 -9.19 10.76 -1.73
N PRO A 485 -8.37 9.90 -2.36
CA PRO A 485 -7.25 9.21 -1.71
C PRO A 485 -6.23 10.18 -1.14
N ASN A 486 -5.93 10.14 0.16
CA ASN A 486 -4.96 11.04 0.80
C ASN A 486 -3.75 10.27 1.34
N PHE A 487 -2.75 10.05 0.49
CA PHE A 487 -1.53 9.30 0.82
C PHE A 487 -0.65 10.02 1.83
N GLY A 488 -0.52 11.35 1.72
CA GLY A 488 0.30 12.16 2.64
C GLY A 488 -0.21 12.10 4.07
N TYR A 489 -1.53 12.28 4.27
CA TYR A 489 -2.14 12.19 5.59
C TYR A 489 -2.15 10.75 6.13
N ALA A 490 -2.39 9.74 5.28
CA ALA A 490 -2.29 8.34 5.68
C ALA A 490 -0.88 7.96 6.13
N ALA A 491 0.15 8.42 5.43
CA ALA A 491 1.54 8.20 5.80
C ALA A 491 1.90 8.88 7.13
N ALA A 492 1.35 10.06 7.42
CA ALA A 492 1.52 10.70 8.74
C ALA A 492 0.91 9.85 9.87
N ILE A 493 -0.26 9.25 9.65
CA ILE A 493 -0.86 8.30 10.59
C ILE A 493 0.05 7.07 10.77
N SER A 494 0.62 6.53 9.68
CA SER A 494 1.58 5.42 9.76
C SER A 494 2.83 5.77 10.58
N ILE A 495 3.30 7.02 10.53
CA ILE A 495 4.41 7.48 11.38
C ILE A 495 4.00 7.56 12.85
N PHE A 496 2.78 8.02 13.17
CA PHE A 496 2.28 7.95 14.54
C PHE A 496 2.24 6.51 15.06
N ILE A 497 1.71 5.57 14.25
CA ILE A 497 1.70 4.15 14.58
C ILE A 497 3.12 3.64 14.86
N PHE A 498 4.06 3.93 13.95
CA PHE A 498 5.46 3.53 14.11
C PHE A 498 6.06 4.06 15.41
N MET A 499 5.88 5.35 15.71
CA MET A 499 6.42 5.96 16.93
C MET A 499 5.81 5.34 18.19
N ILE A 500 4.50 5.09 18.22
CA ILE A 500 3.82 4.46 19.35
C ILE A 500 4.38 3.05 19.58
N VAL A 501 4.40 2.22 18.54
CA VAL A 501 4.88 0.84 18.64
C VAL A 501 6.38 0.80 18.97
N ALA A 502 7.19 1.67 18.39
CA ALA A 502 8.63 1.74 18.65
C ALA A 502 8.93 2.14 20.11
N VAL A 503 8.25 3.15 20.64
CA VAL A 503 8.41 3.59 22.04
C VAL A 503 8.00 2.47 23.00
N LEU A 504 6.85 1.84 22.77
CA LEU A 504 6.37 0.74 23.62
C LEU A 504 7.28 -0.48 23.55
N SER A 505 7.76 -0.82 22.35
CA SER A 505 8.71 -1.91 22.16
C SER A 505 10.03 -1.62 22.87
N TRP A 506 10.55 -0.39 22.75
CA TRP A 506 11.77 0.03 23.44
C TRP A 506 11.65 -0.07 24.96
N ILE A 507 10.53 0.41 25.53
CA ILE A 507 10.24 0.27 26.96
C ILE A 507 10.16 -1.21 27.35
N GLY A 508 9.44 -2.02 26.57
CA GLY A 508 9.28 -3.46 26.80
C GLY A 508 10.62 -4.19 26.83
N PHE A 509 11.43 -4.02 25.78
CA PHE A 509 12.75 -4.67 25.68
C PHE A 509 13.70 -4.25 26.80
N ARG A 510 13.66 -2.98 27.22
CA ARG A 510 14.46 -2.50 28.34
C ARG A 510 14.07 -3.18 29.66
N GLN A 511 12.77 -3.42 29.87
CA GLN A 511 12.29 -4.16 31.04
C GLN A 511 12.62 -5.65 30.97
N THR A 512 12.61 -6.26 29.77
CA THR A 512 12.98 -7.66 29.60
C THR A 512 14.46 -7.91 29.92
N LYS A 513 15.36 -6.99 29.57
CA LYS A 513 16.78 -7.08 29.96
C LYS A 513 16.97 -7.12 31.48
N ALA A 514 16.15 -6.38 32.23
CA ALA A 514 16.18 -6.44 33.70
C ALA A 514 15.73 -7.80 34.25
N LEU A 515 14.93 -8.58 33.50
CA LEU A 515 14.56 -9.94 33.86
C LEU A 515 15.66 -10.96 33.52
N GLU A 516 16.45 -10.71 32.49
CA GLU A 516 17.63 -11.53 32.16
C GLU A 516 18.73 -11.39 33.22
N GLU A 517 18.89 -10.22 33.85
CA GLU A 517 19.90 -9.97 34.91
C GLU A 517 19.56 -10.59 36.28
N VAL A 518 18.33 -11.10 36.46
CA VAL A 518 17.87 -11.70 37.73
C VAL A 518 18.06 -13.23 37.74
N ASN A 519 18.26 -13.85 36.58
CA ASN A 519 18.70 -15.25 36.44
C ASN A 519 20.22 -15.33 36.33
#